data_AF-A0A6N8UQX7-F1
#
_entry.id   AF-A0A6N8UQX7-F1
#
_cell.length_a   1.000
_cell.length_b   1.000
_cell.length_c   1.000
_cell.angle_alpha   90.00
_cell.angle_beta   90.00
_cell.angle_gamma   90.00
#
_symmetry.space_group_name_H-M   'P 1'
#
loop_
_entity.id
_entity.type
_entity.pdbx_description
1 polymer ?
#
loop_
_entity_poly.entity_id
_entity_poly.type
_entity_poly.pdbx_seq_one_letter_code
_entity_poly.pdbx_strand_id
1 'polypeptide(L)'
;MNKDPHLWLENIDDEKALSWVEKRNSSTIDQIASSSEFDSLSDKIRAMLDSDDRIPGFVVHGDYLYNFWQDAEHIKGIWRRTTLEEYKQQRPNWFPLLSLDELAEREGEEWVWKGHSILRPEHDRA
;
A
#
# COMPACT_ATOMS: atom_id res chain seq x y z
N MET A 1 26.56 -13.73 33.55
CA MET A 1 26.24 -13.65 32.11
C MET A 1 24.81 -14.12 31.94
N ASN A 2 23.89 -13.20 31.66
CA ASN A 2 22.51 -13.54 31.33
C ASN A 2 22.53 -14.12 29.91
N LYS A 3 22.33 -15.43 29.77
CA LYS A 3 22.21 -16.06 28.44
C LYS A 3 20.78 -15.85 28.00
N ASP A 4 20.58 -15.09 26.93
CA ASP A 4 19.27 -14.86 26.36
C ASP A 4 18.73 -16.18 25.77
N PRO A 5 17.65 -16.77 26.34
CA PRO A 5 17.06 -18.01 25.83
C PRO A 5 16.38 -17.84 24.46
N HIS A 6 16.21 -16.60 24.00
CA HIS A 6 15.54 -16.22 22.76
C HIS A 6 16.48 -15.69 21.69
N LEU A 7 17.81 -15.73 21.89
CA LEU A 7 18.80 -15.23 20.93
C LEU A 7 18.61 -15.81 19.51
N TRP A 8 18.11 -17.03 19.39
CA TRP A 8 17.85 -17.69 18.11
C TRP A 8 16.69 -17.06 17.30
N LEU A 9 15.85 -16.23 17.91
CA LEU A 9 14.82 -15.45 17.21
C LEU A 9 15.40 -14.25 16.46
N GLU A 10 16.66 -13.87 16.70
CA GLU A 10 17.31 -12.76 15.97
C GLU A 10 17.70 -13.16 14.54
N ASN A 11 17.82 -14.45 14.26
CA ASN A 11 18.06 -14.92 12.90
C ASN A 11 16.72 -15.04 12.15
N ILE A 12 16.34 -13.96 11.47
CA ILE A 12 15.01 -13.80 10.85
C ILE A 12 14.69 -14.81 9.75
N ASP A 13 15.73 -15.37 9.11
CA ASP A 13 15.59 -16.33 8.01
C ASP A 13 15.71 -17.79 8.48
N ASP A 14 15.89 -18.02 9.78
CA ASP A 14 16.03 -19.36 10.34
C ASP A 14 14.69 -20.10 10.38
N GLU A 15 14.68 -21.35 9.91
CA GLU A 15 13.47 -22.19 9.86
C GLU A 15 12.82 -22.36 11.26
N LYS A 16 13.63 -22.44 12.32
CA LYS A 16 13.12 -22.54 13.69
C LYS A 16 12.43 -21.24 14.10
N ALA A 17 13.02 -20.10 13.79
CA ALA A 17 12.46 -18.77 14.07
C ALA A 17 11.14 -18.57 13.33
N LEU A 18 11.11 -18.83 12.03
CA LEU A 18 9.92 -18.75 11.19
C LEU A 18 8.81 -19.69 11.69
N SER A 19 9.13 -20.97 11.94
CA SER A 19 8.18 -21.96 12.47
C SER A 19 7.59 -21.54 13.83
N TRP A 20 8.37 -20.86 14.66
CA TRP A 20 7.89 -20.36 15.94
C TRP A 20 6.94 -19.18 15.76
N VAL A 21 7.28 -18.23 14.88
CA VAL A 21 6.43 -17.08 14.55
C VAL A 21 5.11 -17.53 13.95
N GLU A 22 5.12 -18.47 12.99
CA GLU A 22 3.91 -19.03 12.38
C GLU A 22 2.95 -19.60 13.43
N LYS A 23 3.45 -20.42 14.36
CA LYS A 23 2.62 -20.99 15.45
C LYS A 23 2.01 -19.92 16.34
N ARG A 24 2.75 -18.84 16.62
CA ARG A 24 2.25 -17.72 17.42
C ARG A 24 1.20 -16.94 16.65
N ASN A 25 1.45 -16.63 15.39
CA ASN A 25 0.51 -15.94 14.51
C ASN A 25 -0.80 -16.73 14.38
N SER A 26 -0.74 -18.03 14.09
CA SER A 26 -1.94 -18.88 14.00
C SER A 26 -2.73 -18.87 15.31
N SER A 27 -2.07 -19.07 16.46
CA SER A 27 -2.75 -19.02 17.76
C SER A 27 -3.41 -17.67 18.04
N THR A 28 -2.80 -16.57 17.60
CA THR A 28 -3.38 -15.24 17.75
C THR A 28 -4.57 -15.05 16.82
N ILE A 29 -4.43 -15.41 15.54
CA ILE A 29 -5.50 -15.34 14.54
C ILE A 29 -6.71 -16.16 15.01
N ASP A 30 -6.51 -17.39 15.44
CA ASP A 30 -7.57 -18.26 15.96
C ASP A 30 -8.31 -17.60 17.15
N GLN A 31 -7.61 -16.82 17.97
CA GLN A 31 -8.20 -16.15 19.12
C GLN A 31 -8.97 -14.87 18.75
N ILE A 32 -8.49 -14.10 17.77
CA ILE A 32 -9.01 -12.75 17.50
C ILE A 32 -9.86 -12.63 16.23
N ALA A 33 -9.68 -13.55 15.27
CA ALA A 33 -10.25 -13.48 13.93
C ALA A 33 -11.19 -14.64 13.60
N SER A 34 -11.65 -15.39 14.62
CA SER A 34 -12.56 -16.53 14.44
C SER A 34 -14.04 -16.19 14.65
N SER A 35 -14.38 -14.94 14.97
CA SER A 35 -15.75 -14.54 15.28
C SER A 35 -16.42 -13.81 14.12
N SER A 36 -17.74 -13.94 14.02
CA SER A 36 -18.51 -13.23 12.99
C SER A 36 -18.49 -11.71 13.17
N GLU A 37 -18.27 -11.21 14.39
CA GLU A 37 -18.06 -9.80 14.65
C GLU A 37 -16.75 -9.29 14.04
N PHE A 38 -15.69 -10.12 14.06
CA PHE A 38 -14.44 -9.78 13.39
C PHE A 38 -14.65 -9.66 11.88
N ASP A 39 -15.31 -10.64 11.25
CA ASP A 39 -15.61 -10.61 9.82
C ASP A 39 -16.42 -9.35 9.45
N SER A 40 -17.48 -9.06 10.21
CA SER A 40 -18.30 -7.87 9.98
C SER A 40 -17.51 -6.56 10.12
N LEU A 41 -16.57 -6.49 11.07
CA LEU A 41 -15.71 -5.32 11.24
C LEU A 41 -14.69 -5.20 10.10
N SER A 42 -14.05 -6.31 9.74
CA SER A 42 -13.09 -6.40 8.63
C SER A 42 -13.73 -5.94 7.33
N ASP A 43 -14.93 -6.41 7.01
CA ASP A 43 -15.65 -6.03 5.79
C ASP A 43 -16.02 -4.54 5.76
N LYS A 44 -16.44 -3.97 6.90
CA LYS A 44 -16.73 -2.54 7.01
C LYS A 44 -15.47 -1.69 6.79
N ILE A 45 -14.36 -2.09 7.39
CA ILE A 45 -13.08 -1.38 7.22
C ILE A 45 -12.62 -1.49 5.77
N ARG A 46 -12.67 -2.69 5.17
CA ARG A 46 -12.32 -2.92 3.77
C ARG A 46 -13.17 -2.05 2.84
N ALA A 47 -14.49 -2.03 3.02
CA ALA A 47 -15.39 -1.18 2.23
C ALA A 47 -15.02 0.32 2.31
N MET A 48 -14.54 0.80 3.46
CA MET A 48 -14.06 2.19 3.60
C MET A 48 -12.70 2.42 2.94
N LEU A 49 -11.78 1.44 3.02
CA LEU A 49 -10.46 1.53 2.40
C LEU A 49 -10.52 1.44 0.88
N ASP A 50 -11.45 0.64 0.36
CA ASP A 50 -11.68 0.43 -1.07
C ASP A 50 -12.56 1.51 -1.70
N SER A 51 -13.18 2.37 -0.88
CA SER A 51 -14.06 3.44 -1.35
C SER A 51 -13.33 4.45 -2.23
N ASP A 52 -13.96 4.77 -3.36
CA ASP A 52 -13.54 5.79 -4.32
C ASP A 52 -14.00 7.21 -3.95
N ASP A 53 -14.80 7.35 -2.89
CA ASP A 53 -15.33 8.64 -2.40
C ASP A 53 -14.29 9.49 -1.63
N ARG A 54 -13.07 8.96 -1.41
CA ARG A 54 -12.01 9.68 -0.70
C ARG A 54 -11.46 10.82 -1.56
N ILE A 55 -11.24 11.98 -0.94
CA ILE A 55 -10.64 13.13 -1.64
C ILE A 55 -9.18 12.80 -2.01
N PRO A 56 -8.80 12.79 -3.30
CA PRO A 56 -7.44 12.47 -3.70
C PRO A 56 -6.48 13.61 -3.36
N GLY A 57 -5.72 13.48 -2.27
CA GLY A 57 -4.64 14.42 -1.94
C GLY A 57 -3.58 14.46 -3.03
N PHE A 58 -3.03 15.64 -3.32
CA PHE A 58 -2.05 15.82 -4.40
C PHE A 58 -0.83 16.60 -3.96
N VAL A 59 0.22 16.49 -4.75
CA VAL A 59 1.39 17.38 -4.74
C VAL A 59 1.51 18.09 -6.08
N VAL A 60 1.91 19.36 -6.06
CA VAL A 60 1.99 20.20 -7.26
C VAL A 60 3.43 20.19 -7.80
N HIS A 61 3.58 19.87 -9.08
CA HIS A 61 4.84 20.02 -9.80
C HIS A 61 4.59 20.57 -11.20
N GLY A 62 5.13 21.77 -11.48
CA GLY A 62 4.81 22.50 -12.69
C GLY A 62 3.29 22.72 -12.81
N ASP A 63 2.73 22.39 -13.97
CA ASP A 63 1.30 22.53 -14.26
C ASP A 63 0.44 21.32 -13.82
N TYR A 64 1.07 20.30 -13.22
CA TYR A 64 0.43 19.04 -12.89
C TYR A 64 0.30 18.79 -11.39
N LEU A 65 -0.79 18.13 -11.03
CA LEU A 65 -1.11 17.61 -9.72
C LEU A 65 -0.86 16.10 -9.74
N TYR A 66 0.00 15.61 -8.85
CA TYR A 66 0.35 14.20 -8.76
C TYR A 66 -0.31 13.57 -7.55
N ASN A 67 -0.85 12.37 -7.74
CA ASN A 67 -1.51 11.59 -6.71
C ASN A 67 -1.08 10.14 -6.81
N PHE A 68 -0.91 9.50 -5.66
CA PHE A 68 -0.81 8.05 -5.54
C PHE A 68 -2.12 7.53 -4.95
N TRP A 69 -2.66 6.47 -5.54
CA TRP A 69 -4.00 5.99 -5.23
C TRP A 69 -4.03 4.48 -5.06
N GLN A 70 -4.83 4.00 -4.12
CA GLN A 70 -5.06 2.59 -3.86
C GLN A 70 -6.54 2.36 -3.61
N ASP A 71 -7.12 1.36 -4.24
CA ASP A 71 -8.51 0.94 -4.08
C ASP A 71 -8.66 -0.55 -4.42
N ALA A 72 -9.90 -1.02 -4.59
CA ALA A 72 -10.17 -2.42 -4.93
C ALA A 72 -9.61 -2.86 -6.29
N GLU A 73 -9.41 -1.94 -7.24
CA GLU A 73 -8.85 -2.23 -8.57
C GLU A 73 -7.32 -2.08 -8.57
N HIS A 74 -6.79 -1.15 -7.77
CA HIS A 74 -5.37 -0.83 -7.65
C HIS A 74 -4.85 -1.14 -6.24
N ILE A 75 -4.67 -2.43 -5.94
CA ILE A 75 -4.31 -2.93 -4.60
C ILE A 75 -2.93 -2.44 -4.18
N LYS A 76 -1.91 -2.64 -5.03
CA LYS A 76 -0.54 -2.13 -4.81
C LYS A 76 -0.45 -0.64 -5.16
N GLY A 77 -1.37 -0.16 -5.99
CA GLY A 77 -1.64 1.24 -6.22
C GLY A 77 -1.20 1.75 -7.57
N ILE A 78 -1.69 2.94 -7.89
CA ILE A 78 -1.45 3.63 -9.15
C ILE A 78 -0.96 5.05 -8.88
N TRP A 79 0.16 5.39 -9.51
CA TRP A 79 0.66 6.75 -9.57
C TRP A 79 0.12 7.44 -10.82
N ARG A 80 -0.50 8.60 -10.63
CA ARG A 80 -1.29 9.31 -11.64
C ARG A 80 -1.13 10.81 -11.51
N ARG A 81 -1.47 11.56 -12.57
CA ARG A 81 -1.47 13.02 -12.56
C ARG A 81 -2.71 13.62 -13.22
N THR A 82 -3.01 14.86 -12.89
CA THR A 82 -4.05 15.66 -13.54
C THR A 82 -3.65 17.14 -13.59
N THR A 83 -4.46 18.00 -14.19
CA THR A 83 -4.27 19.45 -14.17
C THR A 83 -5.15 20.10 -13.11
N LEU A 84 -4.84 21.32 -12.70
CA LEU A 84 -5.66 22.05 -11.72
C LEU A 84 -7.10 22.28 -12.20
N GLU A 85 -7.29 22.50 -13.50
CA GLU A 85 -8.62 22.70 -14.08
C GLU A 85 -9.45 21.42 -14.03
N GLU A 86 -8.86 20.26 -14.30
CA GLU A 86 -9.53 18.98 -14.16
C GLU A 86 -9.80 18.62 -12.70
N TYR A 87 -8.86 18.91 -11.80
CA TYR A 87 -9.01 18.60 -10.37
C TYR A 87 -10.21 19.30 -9.70
N LYS A 88 -10.63 20.47 -10.20
CA LYS A 88 -11.79 21.21 -9.68
C LYS A 88 -13.13 20.58 -10.03
N GLN A 89 -13.17 19.63 -10.97
CA GLN A 89 -14.40 18.94 -11.34
C GLN A 89 -14.83 17.94 -10.26
N GLN A 90 -16.11 17.56 -10.26
CA GLN A 90 -16.61 16.56 -9.33
C GLN A 90 -15.94 15.19 -9.52
N ARG A 91 -15.55 14.88 -10.76
CA ARG A 91 -14.85 13.65 -11.13
C ARG A 91 -13.66 14.01 -12.01
N PRO A 92 -12.51 14.32 -11.40
CA PRO A 92 -11.33 14.74 -12.14
C PRO A 92 -10.79 13.61 -13.02
N ASN A 93 -10.40 13.94 -14.25
CA ASN A 93 -9.75 12.96 -15.12
C ASN A 93 -8.28 12.79 -14.72
N TRP A 94 -7.90 11.57 -14.32
CA TRP A 94 -6.52 11.25 -13.95
C TRP A 94 -5.82 10.51 -15.09
N PHE A 95 -4.66 11.01 -15.48
CA PHE A 95 -3.76 10.33 -16.40
C PHE A 95 -2.85 9.36 -15.61
N PRO A 96 -2.94 8.05 -15.84
CA PRO A 96 -2.10 7.07 -15.17
C PRO A 96 -0.65 7.16 -15.67
N LEU A 97 0.31 7.03 -14.76
CA LEU A 97 1.75 7.10 -15.05
C LEU A 97 2.45 5.77 -14.78
N LEU A 98 2.12 5.13 -13.66
CA LEU A 98 2.67 3.84 -13.27
C LEU A 98 1.65 3.07 -12.43
N SER A 99 1.33 1.84 -12.86
CA SER A 99 0.60 0.87 -12.06
C SER A 99 1.60 -0.04 -11.35
N LEU A 100 1.55 -0.10 -10.01
CA LEU A 100 2.39 -1.01 -9.24
C LEU A 100 1.88 -2.45 -9.32
N ASP A 101 0.58 -2.63 -9.52
CA ASP A 101 -0.02 -3.94 -9.73
C ASP A 101 0.53 -4.58 -11.03
N GLU A 102 0.51 -3.82 -12.13
CA GLU A 102 1.07 -4.28 -13.41
C GLU A 102 2.60 -4.47 -13.33
N LEU A 103 3.29 -3.59 -12.60
CA LEU A 103 4.74 -3.71 -12.41
C LEU A 103 5.11 -4.99 -11.66
N ALA A 104 4.39 -5.29 -10.57
CA ALA A 104 4.60 -6.49 -9.77
C ALA A 104 4.28 -7.77 -10.55
N GLU A 105 3.21 -7.78 -11.32
CA GLU A 105 2.89 -8.91 -12.20
C GLU A 105 3.98 -9.13 -13.25
N ARG A 106 4.45 -8.06 -13.89
CA ARG A 106 5.47 -8.13 -14.94
C ARG A 106 6.81 -8.64 -14.44
N GLU A 107 7.21 -8.22 -13.24
CA GLU A 107 8.54 -8.52 -12.68
C GLU A 107 8.54 -9.72 -11.75
N GLY A 108 7.35 -10.21 -11.34
CA GLY A 108 7.23 -11.30 -10.38
C GLY A 108 7.73 -10.92 -8.99
N GLU A 109 7.77 -9.62 -8.68
CA GLU A 109 8.29 -9.08 -7.43
C GLU A 109 7.23 -8.23 -6.72
N GLU A 110 7.32 -8.18 -5.39
CA GLU A 110 6.44 -7.36 -4.56
C GLU A 110 6.96 -5.92 -4.47
N TRP A 111 6.26 -4.99 -5.13
CA TRP A 111 6.60 -3.57 -5.12
C TRP A 111 5.83 -2.78 -4.07
N VAL A 112 6.54 -1.88 -3.40
CA VAL A 112 5.96 -0.93 -2.43
C VAL A 112 6.32 0.49 -2.83
N TRP A 113 5.31 1.34 -3.01
CA TRP A 113 5.52 2.76 -3.30
C TRP A 113 6.16 3.49 -2.12
N LYS A 114 7.26 4.21 -2.38
CA LYS A 114 7.94 5.07 -1.38
C LYS A 114 7.94 6.55 -1.76
N GLY A 115 7.12 6.93 -2.73
CA GLY A 115 7.06 8.28 -3.27
C GLY A 115 7.84 8.41 -4.58
N HIS A 116 7.91 9.65 -5.06
CA HIS A 116 8.56 10.05 -6.31
C HIS A 116 9.43 11.29 -6.08
N SER A 117 10.30 11.62 -7.03
CA SER A 117 11.05 12.88 -7.04
C SER A 117 11.07 13.48 -8.43
N ILE A 118 10.67 14.74 -8.55
CA ILE A 118 10.68 15.44 -9.83
C ILE A 118 12.03 16.12 -10.05
N LEU A 119 12.60 15.92 -11.24
CA LEU A 119 13.81 16.61 -11.66
C LEU A 119 13.54 18.11 -11.86
N ARG A 120 14.36 18.95 -11.23
CA ARG A 120 14.30 20.41 -11.34
C ARG A 120 15.42 20.94 -12.25
N PRO A 121 15.24 22.12 -12.87
CA PRO A 121 14.06 22.99 -12.83
C PRO A 121 12.98 22.69 -13.88
N GLU A 122 13.24 21.80 -14.83
CA GLU A 122 12.36 21.61 -15.99
C GLU A 122 11.05 20.88 -15.63
N HIS A 123 11.03 20.12 -14.54
CA HIS A 123 9.87 19.32 -14.09
C HIS A 123 9.33 18.34 -15.14
N ASP A 124 10.19 17.90 -16.06
CA ASP A 124 9.85 17.03 -17.19
C ASP A 124 10.04 15.53 -16.90
N ARG A 125 10.71 15.19 -15.78
CA ARG A 125 11.06 13.83 -15.38
C ARG A 125 10.78 13.58 -13.91
N ALA A 126 10.35 12.35 -13.62
CA ALA A 126 9.86 11.88 -12.33
C ALA A 126 10.37 10.47 -12.03
#